data_AF-A0AAN9VQ69-F1
#
_entry.id   AF-A0AAN9VQ69-F1
#
_cell.length_a   1.000
_cell.length_b   1.000
_cell.length_c   1.000
_cell.angle_alpha   90.00
_cell.angle_beta   90.00
_cell.angle_gamma   90.00
#
_symmetry.space_group_name_H-M   'P 1'
#
loop_
_entity.id
_entity.type
_entity.pdbx_description
1 polymer ?
#
loop_
_entity_poly.entity_id
_entity_poly.type
_entity_poly.pdbx_seq_one_letter_code
_entity_poly.pdbx_strand_id
1 'polypeptide(L)'
;MDNTIYSLNDDVLVEIFSYLDTDNLITKLYKVCEHWAHLISHDSRIWKNRWLVWNLSRSVNTMNKYLKRAPLLEKLKVVWVPRSNDCNVADSALALRNVLTLIPQALEVEISFPVISDILQYLNNNLVSLNVTNICNQHYSHLSRFKNLQMLKFGNAYDFCGRHLRSVCEECRSIKTIHLGDCRSLNTTDVIYSLKLIMTRIESLELNGYGLNDEVFVIFPQCKNLRELCIHDARLMRFSTFIEILHYSHIKVLHLSRLKLKYSVPVSNVKDRIVELNFTE
;
A
#
# COMPACT_ATOMS: atom_id res chain seq x y z
N MET A 1 40.32 -20.92 -25.03
CA MET A 1 39.38 -21.01 -23.90
C MET A 1 38.21 -20.12 -24.25
N ASP A 2 37.10 -20.73 -24.64
CA ASP A 2 35.91 -19.99 -25.06
C ASP A 2 35.22 -19.42 -23.82
N ASN A 3 35.60 -18.19 -23.47
CA ASN A 3 34.89 -17.33 -22.51
C ASN A 3 33.52 -16.96 -23.07
N THR A 4 32.63 -17.93 -23.09
CA THR A 4 31.25 -17.68 -23.50
C THR A 4 30.46 -17.25 -22.28
N ILE A 5 29.71 -16.15 -22.43
CA ILE A 5 28.78 -15.63 -21.42
C ILE A 5 27.77 -16.70 -20.93
N TYR A 6 27.64 -17.79 -21.68
CA TYR A 6 26.84 -18.98 -21.41
C TYR A 6 27.43 -19.90 -20.32
N SER A 7 28.67 -19.68 -19.88
CA SER A 7 29.36 -20.47 -18.85
C SER A 7 29.40 -19.80 -17.48
N LEU A 8 28.77 -18.63 -17.33
CA LEU A 8 28.66 -17.95 -16.05
C LEU A 8 27.80 -18.79 -15.10
N ASN A 9 28.25 -18.92 -13.86
CA ASN A 9 27.48 -19.56 -12.79
C ASN A 9 26.20 -18.74 -12.48
N ASP A 10 25.10 -19.44 -12.23
CA ASP A 10 23.81 -18.93 -11.80
C ASP A 10 23.90 -17.84 -10.73
N ASP A 11 24.76 -17.98 -9.72
CA ASP A 11 24.91 -16.99 -8.65
C ASP A 11 25.46 -15.66 -9.18
N VAL A 12 26.41 -15.70 -10.11
CA VAL A 12 26.94 -14.50 -10.78
C VAL A 12 25.88 -13.88 -11.68
N LEU A 13 25.09 -14.70 -12.38
CA LEU A 13 24.00 -14.22 -13.22
C LEU A 13 22.89 -13.57 -12.40
N VAL A 14 22.49 -14.16 -11.28
CA VAL A 14 21.49 -13.61 -10.35
C VAL A 14 21.98 -12.28 -9.77
N GLU A 15 23.26 -12.18 -9.41
CA GLU A 15 23.87 -10.94 -8.96
C GLU A 15 23.85 -9.87 -10.07
N ILE A 16 24.21 -10.22 -11.31
CA ILE A 16 24.12 -9.29 -12.46
C ILE A 16 22.66 -8.85 -12.69
N PHE A 17 21.72 -9.78 -12.65
CA PHE A 17 20.30 -9.51 -12.82
C PHE A 17 19.76 -8.60 -11.71
N SER A 18 20.38 -8.62 -10.52
CA SER A 18 20.02 -7.74 -9.40
C SER A 18 20.10 -6.24 -9.78
N TYR A 19 21.02 -5.86 -10.66
CA TYR A 19 21.24 -4.48 -11.10
C TYR A 19 20.33 -4.02 -12.24
N LEU A 20 19.54 -4.93 -12.82
CA LEU A 20 18.69 -4.63 -13.98
C LEU A 20 17.25 -4.38 -13.55
N ASP A 21 16.52 -3.56 -14.30
CA ASP A 21 15.09 -3.39 -14.06
C ASP A 21 14.28 -4.60 -14.55
N THR A 22 13.06 -4.70 -14.01
CA THR A 22 12.12 -5.78 -14.31
C THR A 22 11.75 -5.88 -15.79
N ASP A 23 11.69 -4.75 -16.51
CA ASP A 23 11.30 -4.73 -17.92
C ASP A 23 12.41 -5.33 -18.79
N ASN A 24 13.67 -4.97 -18.54
CA ASN A 24 14.85 -5.51 -19.20
C ASN A 24 15.01 -7.02 -18.96
N LEU A 25 14.75 -7.49 -17.74
CA LEU A 25 14.75 -8.92 -17.41
C LEU A 25 13.76 -9.69 -18.31
N ILE A 26 12.50 -9.24 -18.35
CA ILE A 26 11.41 -9.95 -19.04
C ILE A 26 11.47 -9.81 -20.56
N THR A 27 11.96 -8.68 -21.08
CA THR A 27 11.89 -8.36 -22.52
C THR A 27 13.16 -8.67 -23.28
N LYS A 28 14.32 -8.45 -22.66
CA LYS A 28 15.64 -8.62 -23.28
C LYS A 28 16.32 -9.88 -22.78
N LEU A 29 16.56 -9.98 -21.46
CA LEU A 29 17.36 -11.07 -20.90
C LEU A 29 16.71 -12.44 -21.06
N TYR A 30 15.40 -12.51 -20.89
CA TYR A 30 14.62 -13.72 -21.14
C TYR A 30 14.84 -14.31 -22.55
N LYS A 31 15.26 -13.50 -23.52
CA LYS A 31 15.47 -13.94 -24.91
C LYS A 31 16.94 -14.21 -25.25
N VAL A 32 17.87 -14.02 -24.32
CA VAL A 32 19.31 -14.17 -24.59
C VAL A 32 19.67 -15.62 -24.83
N CYS A 33 19.30 -16.52 -23.92
CA CYS A 33 19.45 -17.96 -24.08
C CYS A 33 18.49 -18.71 -23.13
N GLU A 34 18.34 -20.03 -23.35
CA GLU A 34 17.46 -20.88 -22.54
C GLU A 34 17.85 -20.89 -21.05
N HIS A 35 19.15 -20.90 -20.74
CA HIS A 35 19.64 -20.88 -19.37
C HIS A 35 19.18 -19.62 -18.61
N TRP A 36 19.28 -18.44 -19.24
CA TRP A 36 18.85 -17.17 -18.63
C TRP A 36 17.32 -17.12 -18.50
N ALA A 37 16.59 -17.61 -19.51
CA ALA A 37 15.14 -17.72 -19.47
C ALA A 37 14.66 -18.65 -18.34
N HIS A 38 15.38 -19.75 -18.12
CA HIS A 38 15.11 -20.71 -17.04
C HIS A 38 15.31 -20.06 -15.67
N LEU A 39 16.45 -19.39 -15.45
CA LEU A 39 16.73 -18.66 -14.22
C LEU A 39 15.64 -17.61 -13.93
N ILE A 40 15.33 -16.76 -14.91
CA ILE A 40 14.29 -15.72 -14.78
C ILE A 40 12.93 -16.33 -14.43
N SER A 41 12.58 -17.50 -14.98
CA SER A 41 11.28 -18.12 -14.69
C SER A 41 11.20 -18.83 -13.34
N HIS A 42 12.31 -19.35 -12.80
CA HIS A 42 12.28 -20.32 -11.69
C HIS A 42 13.05 -19.89 -10.43
N ASP A 43 13.93 -18.89 -10.52
CA ASP A 43 14.69 -18.43 -9.36
C ASP A 43 13.95 -17.31 -8.62
N SER A 44 13.48 -17.62 -7.41
CA SER A 44 12.76 -16.66 -6.55
C SER A 44 13.64 -15.50 -6.07
N ARG A 45 14.97 -15.67 -6.04
CA ARG A 45 15.92 -14.62 -5.64
C ARG A 45 15.86 -13.44 -6.61
N ILE A 46 15.58 -13.69 -7.89
CA ILE A 46 15.44 -12.65 -8.92
C ILE A 46 14.26 -11.74 -8.62
N TRP A 47 13.11 -12.31 -8.20
CA TRP A 47 11.85 -11.58 -8.04
C TRP A 47 11.65 -10.96 -6.66
N LYS A 48 12.47 -11.37 -5.68
CA LYS A 48 12.41 -10.85 -4.33
C LYS A 48 12.45 -9.32 -4.33
N ASN A 49 11.42 -8.70 -3.77
CA ASN A 49 11.26 -7.24 -3.66
C ASN A 49 11.19 -6.46 -4.98
N ARG A 50 10.99 -7.13 -6.14
CA ARG A 50 10.85 -6.43 -7.42
C ARG A 50 9.42 -6.09 -7.74
N TRP A 51 9.23 -4.87 -8.21
CA TRP A 51 7.97 -4.42 -8.80
C TRP A 51 8.00 -4.62 -10.31
N LEU A 52 6.96 -5.24 -10.86
CA LEU A 52 6.62 -5.03 -12.25
C LEU A 52 5.79 -3.75 -12.35
N VAL A 53 6.33 -2.73 -13.01
CA VAL A 53 5.59 -1.50 -13.29
C VAL A 53 4.87 -1.66 -14.62
N TRP A 54 3.55 -1.80 -14.57
CA TRP A 54 2.72 -1.94 -15.75
C TRP A 54 2.03 -0.62 -16.10
N ASN A 55 2.29 -0.11 -17.31
CA ASN A 55 1.60 1.04 -17.84
C ASN A 55 0.36 0.59 -18.63
N LEU A 56 -0.83 1.05 -18.26
CA LEU A 56 -2.09 0.70 -18.93
C LEU A 56 -2.17 1.09 -20.42
N SER A 57 -1.30 1.98 -20.89
CA SER A 57 -1.14 2.24 -22.33
C SER A 57 -0.53 1.07 -23.12
N ARG A 58 0.00 0.04 -22.43
CA ARG A 58 0.49 -1.21 -23.03
C ARG A 58 -0.65 -2.22 -23.15
N SER A 59 -0.62 -3.05 -24.19
CA SER A 59 -1.66 -4.03 -24.43
C SER A 59 -1.70 -5.15 -23.38
N VAL A 60 -2.90 -5.58 -23.00
CA VAL A 60 -3.14 -6.71 -22.08
C VAL A 60 -2.41 -7.99 -22.55
N ASN A 61 -2.37 -8.24 -23.86
CA ASN A 61 -1.63 -9.36 -24.44
C ASN A 61 -0.14 -9.33 -24.10
N THR A 62 0.44 -8.14 -24.02
CA THR A 62 1.84 -7.96 -23.60
C THR A 62 1.99 -8.27 -22.11
N MET A 63 1.03 -7.86 -21.27
CA MET A 63 1.06 -8.19 -19.85
C MET A 63 1.00 -9.70 -19.61
N ASN A 64 0.08 -10.39 -20.28
CA ASN A 64 -0.04 -11.84 -20.16
C ASN A 64 1.28 -12.53 -20.54
N LYS A 65 1.95 -12.07 -21.60
CA LYS A 65 3.29 -12.56 -21.96
C LYS A 65 4.33 -12.30 -20.87
N TYR A 66 4.26 -11.17 -20.16
CA TYR A 66 5.21 -10.83 -19.10
C TYR A 66 4.98 -11.69 -17.86
N LEU A 67 3.73 -11.81 -17.42
CA LEU A 67 3.37 -12.65 -16.27
C LEU A 67 3.71 -14.12 -16.50
N LYS A 68 3.56 -14.62 -17.74
CA LYS A 68 4.01 -15.98 -18.11
C LYS A 68 5.52 -16.19 -18.00
N ARG A 69 6.32 -15.12 -18.14
CA ARG A 69 7.79 -15.16 -18.00
C ARG A 69 8.27 -14.88 -16.58
N ALA A 70 7.38 -14.37 -15.74
CA ALA A 70 7.66 -13.99 -14.36
C ALA A 70 6.63 -14.65 -13.42
N PRO A 71 6.54 -15.99 -13.39
CA PRO A 71 5.50 -16.69 -12.63
C PRO A 71 5.67 -16.55 -11.11
N LEU A 72 6.88 -16.20 -10.64
CA LEU A 72 7.20 -15.96 -9.23
C LEU A 72 7.14 -14.47 -8.84
N LEU A 73 6.54 -13.62 -9.68
CA LEU A 73 6.36 -12.20 -9.38
C LEU A 73 5.32 -11.99 -8.27
N GLU A 74 5.71 -11.29 -7.21
CA GLU A 74 4.85 -11.03 -6.04
C GLU A 74 4.32 -9.58 -5.97
N LYS A 75 4.86 -8.64 -6.77
CA LYS A 75 4.51 -7.21 -6.68
C LYS A 75 4.26 -6.59 -8.05
N LEU A 76 3.12 -5.92 -8.20
CA LEU A 76 2.72 -5.24 -9.43
C LEU A 76 2.25 -3.82 -9.11
N LYS A 77 2.84 -2.87 -9.80
CA LYS A 77 2.42 -1.48 -9.77
C LYS A 77 1.76 -1.17 -11.11
N VAL A 78 0.45 -0.95 -11.09
CA VAL A 78 -0.29 -0.53 -12.27
C VAL A 78 -0.38 0.99 -12.29
N VAL A 79 0.30 1.59 -13.26
CA VAL A 79 0.34 3.04 -13.45
C VAL A 79 -0.48 3.40 -14.68
N TRP A 80 -1.27 4.46 -14.55
CA TRP A 80 -1.84 5.12 -15.70
C TRP A 80 -1.05 6.38 -16.02
N VAL A 81 -0.46 6.40 -17.21
CA VAL A 81 0.14 7.61 -17.77
C VAL A 81 -0.65 7.90 -19.04
N PRO A 82 -1.52 8.92 -19.04
CA PRO A 82 -2.27 9.27 -20.24
C PRO A 82 -1.27 9.68 -21.33
N ARG A 83 -1.32 9.03 -22.49
CA ARG A 83 -0.47 9.38 -23.63
C ARG A 83 -1.02 10.56 -24.43
N SER A 84 -2.29 10.90 -24.22
CA SER A 84 -3.00 12.03 -24.82
C SER A 84 -4.18 12.40 -23.93
N ASN A 85 -4.76 13.60 -24.14
CA ASN A 85 -5.99 14.02 -23.46
C ASN A 85 -7.23 13.18 -23.86
N ASP A 86 -7.09 12.26 -24.82
CA ASP A 86 -8.19 11.53 -25.46
C ASP A 86 -8.31 10.06 -25.04
N CYS A 87 -7.53 9.58 -24.07
CA CYS A 87 -7.71 8.19 -23.62
C CYS A 87 -9.04 8.06 -22.87
N ASN A 88 -10.01 7.43 -23.52
CA ASN A 88 -11.31 7.08 -22.96
C ASN A 88 -11.10 6.29 -21.64
N VAL A 89 -11.63 6.84 -20.55
CA VAL A 89 -11.57 6.24 -19.21
C VAL A 89 -12.18 4.83 -19.23
N ALA A 90 -13.19 4.59 -20.05
CA ALA A 90 -13.84 3.28 -20.18
C ALA A 90 -12.89 2.21 -20.76
N ASP A 91 -12.12 2.54 -21.80
CA ASP A 91 -11.16 1.62 -22.41
C ASP A 91 -10.01 1.31 -21.43
N SER A 92 -9.59 2.31 -20.66
CA SER A 92 -8.58 2.15 -19.62
C SER A 92 -9.08 1.29 -18.46
N ALA A 93 -10.35 1.47 -18.06
CA ALA A 93 -10.99 0.64 -17.03
C ALA A 93 -11.15 -0.81 -17.51
N LEU A 94 -11.49 -1.03 -18.79
CA LEU A 94 -11.55 -2.36 -19.38
C LEU A 94 -10.16 -3.01 -19.45
N ALA A 95 -9.14 -2.26 -19.86
CA ALA A 95 -7.76 -2.73 -19.87
C ALA A 95 -7.29 -3.08 -18.45
N LEU A 96 -7.57 -2.23 -17.47
CA LEU A 96 -7.28 -2.47 -16.06
C LEU A 96 -7.99 -3.73 -15.58
N ARG A 97 -9.30 -3.87 -15.82
CA ARG A 97 -10.06 -5.08 -15.49
C ARG A 97 -9.37 -6.34 -16.03
N ASN A 98 -9.02 -6.33 -17.31
CA ASN A 98 -8.37 -7.47 -17.97
C ASN A 98 -6.97 -7.75 -17.41
N VAL A 99 -6.27 -6.72 -16.94
CA VAL A 99 -4.99 -6.86 -16.24
C VAL A 99 -5.18 -7.47 -14.86
N LEU A 100 -6.15 -6.97 -14.09
CA LEU A 100 -6.39 -7.40 -12.71
C LEU A 100 -6.84 -8.86 -12.62
N THR A 101 -7.54 -9.38 -13.63
CA THR A 101 -7.93 -10.81 -13.71
C THR A 101 -6.76 -11.75 -13.99
N LEU A 102 -5.64 -11.23 -14.49
CA LEU A 102 -4.43 -12.02 -14.77
C LEU A 102 -3.48 -12.09 -13.58
N ILE A 103 -3.73 -11.31 -12.53
CA ILE A 103 -2.85 -11.23 -11.36
C ILE A 103 -2.82 -12.58 -10.63
N PRO A 104 -1.63 -13.20 -10.46
CA PRO A 104 -1.46 -14.42 -9.69
C PRO A 104 -1.94 -14.27 -8.23
N GLN A 105 -2.03 -15.39 -7.52
CA GLN A 105 -2.36 -15.38 -6.10
C GLN A 105 -1.31 -14.59 -5.30
N ALA A 106 -1.76 -13.87 -4.26
CA ALA A 106 -0.91 -13.20 -3.26
C ALA A 106 0.00 -12.07 -3.78
N LEU A 107 -0.59 -11.08 -4.44
CA LEU A 107 0.15 -9.96 -5.00
C LEU A 107 0.01 -8.67 -4.15
N GLU A 108 1.06 -7.86 -4.09
CA GLU A 108 0.97 -6.45 -3.71
C GLU A 108 0.60 -5.61 -4.93
N VAL A 109 -0.51 -4.86 -4.85
CA VAL A 109 -1.03 -4.05 -5.96
C VAL A 109 -1.05 -2.57 -5.58
N GLU A 110 -0.36 -1.77 -6.38
CA GLU A 110 -0.47 -0.31 -6.35
C GLU A 110 -1.15 0.19 -7.62
N ILE A 111 -2.19 1.01 -7.49
CA ILE A 111 -2.95 1.60 -8.59
C ILE A 111 -2.99 3.12 -8.44
N SER A 112 -2.39 3.80 -9.41
CA SER A 112 -2.46 5.26 -9.53
C SER A 112 -3.27 5.61 -10.77
N PHE A 113 -4.57 5.92 -10.58
CA PHE A 113 -5.50 6.24 -11.66
C PHE A 113 -6.42 7.40 -11.25
N PRO A 114 -6.63 8.44 -12.07
CA PRO A 114 -7.44 9.58 -11.70
C PRO A 114 -8.93 9.30 -11.93
N VAL A 115 -9.55 8.50 -11.07
CA VAL A 115 -10.99 8.18 -11.06
C VAL A 115 -11.37 6.98 -11.94
N ILE A 116 -11.49 5.81 -11.29
CA ILE A 116 -12.34 4.71 -11.79
C ILE A 116 -13.24 4.29 -10.64
N SER A 117 -14.55 4.40 -10.84
CA SER A 117 -15.52 3.67 -10.04
C SER A 117 -15.35 2.17 -10.32
N ASP A 118 -15.39 1.34 -9.29
CA ASP A 118 -15.55 -0.12 -9.43
C ASP A 118 -14.29 -0.97 -9.67
N ILE A 119 -13.07 -0.44 -9.55
CA ILE A 119 -11.83 -1.26 -9.61
C ILE A 119 -11.90 -2.43 -8.62
N LEU A 120 -12.44 -2.15 -7.42
CA LEU A 120 -12.45 -3.07 -6.31
C LEU A 120 -13.18 -4.37 -6.60
N GLN A 121 -14.08 -4.45 -7.58
CA GLN A 121 -14.80 -5.69 -7.93
C GLN A 121 -14.00 -6.65 -8.82
N TYR A 122 -12.95 -6.15 -9.48
CA TYR A 122 -12.14 -6.92 -10.43
C TYR A 122 -10.85 -7.49 -9.84
N LEU A 123 -10.43 -6.99 -8.68
CA LEU A 123 -9.25 -7.50 -7.98
C LEU A 123 -9.42 -8.96 -7.55
N ASN A 124 -8.31 -9.68 -7.40
CA ASN A 124 -8.33 -11.04 -6.89
C ASN A 124 -8.63 -11.04 -5.38
N ASN A 125 -9.45 -11.97 -4.88
CA ASN A 125 -9.79 -12.09 -3.46
C ASN A 125 -8.55 -12.41 -2.58
N ASN A 126 -7.49 -12.95 -3.19
CA ASN A 126 -6.23 -13.31 -2.51
C ASN A 126 -5.22 -12.15 -2.41
N LEU A 127 -5.66 -10.90 -2.58
CA LEU A 127 -4.80 -9.73 -2.50
C LEU A 127 -4.19 -9.55 -1.10
N VAL A 128 -2.89 -9.24 -1.04
CA VAL A 128 -2.15 -9.05 0.24
C VAL A 128 -1.99 -7.56 0.56
N SER A 129 -1.73 -6.73 -0.44
CA SER A 129 -1.58 -5.28 -0.26
C SER A 129 -2.33 -4.53 -1.36
N LEU A 130 -3.05 -3.50 -0.96
CA LEU A 130 -3.79 -2.62 -1.85
C LEU A 130 -3.42 -1.17 -1.56
N ASN A 131 -2.80 -0.51 -2.54
CA ASN A 131 -2.60 0.93 -2.53
C ASN A 131 -3.35 1.57 -3.70
N VAL A 132 -4.31 2.44 -3.43
CA VAL A 132 -5.08 3.13 -4.46
C VAL A 132 -5.17 4.61 -4.16
N THR A 133 -4.82 5.44 -5.13
CA THR A 133 -4.98 6.91 -5.04
C THR A 133 -6.15 7.38 -5.91
N ASN A 134 -6.86 8.41 -5.48
CA ASN A 134 -7.99 9.04 -6.20
C ASN A 134 -9.15 8.08 -6.46
N ILE A 135 -9.49 7.27 -5.46
CA ILE A 135 -10.67 6.43 -5.51
C ILE A 135 -11.89 7.27 -5.12
N CYS A 136 -12.83 7.47 -6.04
CA CYS A 136 -14.20 7.83 -5.70
C CYS A 136 -15.01 6.55 -5.87
N ASN A 137 -15.54 5.97 -4.79
CA ASN A 137 -16.23 4.69 -4.92
C ASN A 137 -17.49 4.61 -4.09
N GLN A 138 -18.56 4.27 -4.79
CA GLN A 138 -19.79 3.74 -4.20
C GLN A 138 -19.61 2.27 -3.73
N HIS A 139 -18.45 1.66 -4.01
CA HIS A 139 -18.22 0.21 -3.94
C HIS A 139 -17.17 -0.23 -2.91
N TYR A 140 -16.92 0.55 -1.85
CA TYR A 140 -16.03 0.12 -0.75
C TYR A 140 -16.50 -1.18 -0.06
N SER A 141 -17.79 -1.53 -0.21
CA SER A 141 -18.36 -2.80 0.24
C SER A 141 -17.60 -4.02 -0.29
N HIS A 142 -16.97 -3.93 -1.48
CA HIS A 142 -16.19 -5.03 -2.04
C HIS A 142 -14.88 -5.29 -1.30
N LEU A 143 -14.40 -4.39 -0.43
CA LEU A 143 -13.18 -4.62 0.34
C LEU A 143 -13.31 -5.84 1.27
N SER A 144 -14.53 -6.11 1.74
CA SER A 144 -14.85 -7.23 2.63
C SER A 144 -14.46 -8.61 2.07
N ARG A 145 -14.29 -8.75 0.75
CA ARG A 145 -13.92 -10.03 0.13
C ARG A 145 -12.43 -10.37 0.24
N PHE A 146 -11.57 -9.41 0.53
CA PHE A 146 -10.11 -9.60 0.57
C PHE A 146 -9.66 -10.14 1.93
N LYS A 147 -9.96 -11.41 2.22
CA LYS A 147 -9.67 -12.03 3.54
C LYS A 147 -8.17 -12.07 3.89
N ASN A 148 -7.33 -12.09 2.86
CA ASN A 148 -5.87 -12.11 2.99
C ASN A 148 -5.22 -10.72 2.99
N LEU A 149 -6.01 -9.64 2.92
CA LEU A 149 -5.49 -8.29 2.87
C LEU A 149 -4.78 -7.94 4.18
N GLN A 150 -3.49 -7.63 4.07
CA GLN A 150 -2.61 -7.23 5.16
C GLN A 150 -2.36 -5.72 5.18
N MET A 151 -2.39 -5.07 4.02
CA MET A 151 -2.14 -3.65 3.89
C MET A 151 -3.20 -2.98 3.03
N LEU A 152 -3.80 -1.92 3.55
CA LEU A 152 -4.72 -1.05 2.84
C LEU A 152 -4.18 0.37 2.89
N LYS A 153 -3.94 0.98 1.73
CA LYS A 153 -3.59 2.38 1.60
C LYS A 153 -4.52 3.06 0.62
N PHE A 154 -5.21 4.11 1.05
CA PHE A 154 -5.99 4.96 0.17
C PHE A 154 -5.52 6.41 0.25
N GLY A 155 -5.18 6.97 -0.90
CA GLY A 155 -4.92 8.40 -1.08
C GLY A 155 -6.12 9.08 -1.75
N ASN A 156 -6.45 10.30 -1.32
CA ASN A 156 -7.58 11.10 -1.83
C ASN A 156 -8.95 10.37 -1.89
N ALA A 157 -9.23 9.48 -0.93
CA ALA A 157 -10.51 8.76 -0.82
C ALA A 157 -11.50 9.51 0.08
N TYR A 158 -11.94 10.68 -0.35
CA TYR A 158 -12.70 11.62 0.50
C TYR A 158 -14.05 11.08 0.99
N ASP A 159 -14.67 10.16 0.25
CA ASP A 159 -15.94 9.49 0.57
C ASP A 159 -15.76 8.22 1.44
N PHE A 160 -14.51 7.81 1.72
CA PHE A 160 -14.25 6.69 2.62
C PHE A 160 -14.57 7.07 4.07
N CYS A 161 -15.69 6.56 4.58
CA CYS A 161 -16.19 6.84 5.92
C CYS A 161 -15.95 5.70 6.92
N GLY A 162 -16.26 5.96 8.19
CA GLY A 162 -16.07 5.01 9.28
C GLY A 162 -16.80 3.66 9.12
N ARG A 163 -17.96 3.63 8.46
CA ARG A 163 -18.66 2.36 8.13
C ARG A 163 -17.85 1.47 7.20
N HIS A 164 -17.13 2.06 6.24
CA HIS A 164 -16.27 1.30 5.33
C HIS A 164 -15.05 0.75 6.07
N LEU A 165 -14.43 1.57 6.93
CA LEU A 165 -13.32 1.13 7.79
C LEU A 165 -13.74 -0.05 8.68
N ARG A 166 -14.92 0.04 9.29
CA ARG A 166 -15.47 -1.04 10.12
C ARG A 166 -15.59 -2.34 9.33
N SER A 167 -16.21 -2.30 8.16
CA SER A 167 -16.35 -3.49 7.31
C SER A 167 -14.99 -4.10 6.93
N VAL A 168 -13.99 -3.28 6.63
CA VAL A 168 -12.61 -3.76 6.39
C VAL A 168 -12.06 -4.47 7.64
N CYS A 169 -12.19 -3.86 8.81
CA CYS A 169 -11.67 -4.41 10.07
C CYS A 169 -12.36 -5.71 10.52
N GLU A 170 -13.66 -5.86 10.24
CA GLU A 170 -14.44 -7.08 10.52
C GLU A 170 -14.04 -8.23 9.59
N GLU A 171 -13.85 -7.93 8.31
CA GLU A 171 -13.79 -8.94 7.27
C GLU A 171 -12.37 -9.28 6.81
N CYS A 172 -11.44 -8.32 6.86
CA CYS A 172 -10.03 -8.50 6.52
C CYS A 172 -9.25 -8.92 7.77
N ARG A 173 -9.31 -10.22 8.09
CA ARG A 173 -8.72 -10.79 9.32
C ARG A 173 -7.20 -10.65 9.39
N SER A 174 -6.54 -10.52 8.24
CA SER A 174 -5.08 -10.42 8.14
C SER A 174 -4.55 -8.98 8.18
N ILE A 175 -5.42 -7.97 8.32
CA ILE A 175 -5.02 -6.56 8.21
C ILE A 175 -4.04 -6.17 9.33
N LYS A 176 -2.93 -5.55 8.92
CA LYS A 176 -1.84 -5.07 9.78
C LYS A 176 -1.49 -3.60 9.53
N THR A 177 -1.72 -3.11 8.32
CA THR A 177 -1.44 -1.73 7.94
C THR A 177 -2.68 -1.07 7.35
N ILE A 178 -3.06 0.09 7.87
CA ILE A 178 -4.17 0.91 7.35
C ILE A 178 -3.68 2.34 7.21
N HIS A 179 -3.56 2.83 5.98
CA HIS A 179 -3.17 4.22 5.67
C HIS A 179 -4.29 4.95 4.94
N LEU A 180 -4.90 5.92 5.61
CA LEU A 180 -6.09 6.66 5.19
C LEU A 180 -5.91 8.17 5.45
N GLY A 181 -4.70 8.69 5.20
CA GLY A 181 -4.32 10.05 5.59
C GLY A 181 -5.14 11.17 4.95
N ASP A 182 -5.75 10.91 3.79
CA ASP A 182 -6.59 11.86 3.06
C ASP A 182 -8.11 11.61 3.26
N CYS A 183 -8.49 10.59 4.03
CA CYS A 183 -9.89 10.20 4.20
C CYS A 183 -10.59 11.06 5.26
N ARG A 184 -11.12 12.22 4.85
CA ARG A 184 -11.71 13.22 5.77
C ARG A 184 -13.06 12.84 6.40
N SER A 185 -13.72 11.80 5.89
CA SER A 185 -15.05 11.37 6.34
C SER A 185 -15.02 10.37 7.52
N LEU A 186 -13.88 10.24 8.19
CA LEU A 186 -13.74 9.41 9.39
C LEU A 186 -14.25 10.15 10.63
N ASN A 187 -14.96 9.43 11.50
CA ASN A 187 -15.39 9.93 12.81
C ASN A 187 -14.79 9.08 13.94
N THR A 188 -14.71 9.68 15.12
CA THR A 188 -14.10 9.09 16.32
C THR A 188 -14.71 7.72 16.67
N THR A 189 -16.04 7.62 16.75
CA THR A 189 -16.74 6.41 17.20
C THR A 189 -16.44 5.21 16.32
N ASP A 190 -16.53 5.38 15.01
CA ASP A 190 -16.27 4.32 14.05
C ASP A 190 -14.80 3.88 14.05
N VAL A 191 -13.87 4.84 14.18
CA VAL A 191 -12.44 4.52 14.26
C VAL A 191 -12.14 3.72 15.52
N ILE A 192 -12.65 4.12 16.69
CA ILE A 192 -12.48 3.37 17.95
C ILE A 192 -13.02 1.95 17.80
N TYR A 193 -14.24 1.81 17.29
CA TYR A 193 -14.85 0.50 17.10
C TYR A 193 -13.99 -0.38 16.16
N SER A 194 -13.58 0.18 15.02
CA SER A 194 -12.76 -0.51 14.04
C SER A 194 -11.40 -0.93 14.59
N LEU A 195 -10.77 -0.09 15.41
CA LEU A 195 -9.48 -0.41 16.04
C LEU A 195 -9.60 -1.49 17.10
N LYS A 196 -10.69 -1.53 17.88
CA LYS A 196 -10.95 -2.62 18.84
C LYS A 196 -10.98 -4.00 18.16
N LEU A 197 -11.50 -4.09 16.94
CA LEU A 197 -11.55 -5.33 16.18
C LEU A 197 -10.16 -5.83 15.73
N ILE A 198 -9.20 -4.92 15.60
CA ILE A 198 -7.88 -5.21 15.01
C ILE A 198 -6.70 -4.91 15.96
N MET A 199 -6.98 -4.55 17.21
CA MET A 199 -5.99 -4.03 18.16
C MET A 199 -4.81 -4.98 18.41
N THR A 200 -5.03 -6.29 18.29
CA THR A 200 -3.99 -7.31 18.51
C THR A 200 -3.10 -7.53 17.29
N ARG A 201 -3.42 -6.94 16.13
CA ARG A 201 -2.73 -7.20 14.86
C ARG A 201 -2.24 -5.96 14.11
N ILE A 202 -2.81 -4.79 14.39
CA ILE A 202 -2.37 -3.55 13.73
C ILE A 202 -0.91 -3.21 14.11
N GLU A 203 -0.11 -2.93 13.09
CA GLU A 203 1.33 -2.62 13.17
C GLU A 203 1.62 -1.19 12.71
N SER A 204 0.92 -0.68 11.69
CA SER A 204 1.09 0.67 11.14
C SER A 204 -0.26 1.31 10.83
N LEU A 205 -0.49 2.51 11.36
CA LEU A 205 -1.76 3.23 11.24
C LEU A 205 -1.52 4.68 10.81
N GLU A 206 -2.16 5.07 9.72
CA GLU A 206 -2.19 6.44 9.25
C GLU A 206 -3.65 6.88 9.03
N LEU A 207 -4.07 7.97 9.65
CA LEU A 207 -5.46 8.45 9.60
C LEU A 207 -5.51 9.95 9.36
N ASN A 208 -6.59 10.40 8.71
CA ASN A 208 -7.01 11.79 8.78
C ASN A 208 -7.73 12.07 10.11
N GLY A 209 -7.19 13.00 10.87
CA GLY A 209 -7.59 13.42 12.21
C GLY A 209 -8.62 14.55 12.25
N TYR A 210 -9.06 15.09 11.11
CA TYR A 210 -9.95 16.26 11.06
C TYR A 210 -11.23 16.09 11.90
N GLY A 211 -11.78 14.87 11.94
CA GLY A 211 -12.97 14.50 12.72
C GLY A 211 -12.69 13.66 13.98
N LEU A 212 -11.42 13.55 14.39
CA LEU A 212 -11.00 12.69 15.50
C LEU A 212 -10.69 13.51 16.75
N ASN A 213 -11.39 13.23 17.85
CA ASN A 213 -11.15 13.85 19.15
C ASN A 213 -10.23 12.98 20.03
N ASP A 214 -9.96 13.40 21.26
CA ASP A 214 -9.04 12.71 22.16
C ASP A 214 -9.42 11.26 22.53
N GLU A 215 -10.70 10.89 22.40
CA GLU A 215 -11.17 9.54 22.76
C GLU A 215 -10.50 8.47 21.89
N VAL A 216 -10.16 8.78 20.63
CA VAL A 216 -9.50 7.81 19.76
C VAL A 216 -8.13 7.43 20.30
N PHE A 217 -7.41 8.36 20.94
CA PHE A 217 -6.04 8.13 21.36
C PHE A 217 -5.93 7.19 22.56
N VAL A 218 -7.01 7.06 23.34
CA VAL A 218 -7.11 6.10 24.46
C VAL A 218 -6.99 4.64 24.00
N ILE A 219 -7.27 4.36 22.72
CA ILE A 219 -7.15 2.99 22.19
C ILE A 219 -5.72 2.61 21.80
N PHE A 220 -4.89 3.57 21.40
CA PHE A 220 -3.56 3.29 20.84
C PHE A 220 -2.60 2.58 21.81
N PRO A 221 -2.62 2.84 23.13
CA PRO A 221 -1.88 2.04 24.12
C PRO A 221 -2.25 0.56 24.13
N GLN A 222 -3.49 0.22 23.77
CA GLN A 222 -4.01 -1.14 23.76
C GLN A 222 -3.56 -1.90 22.50
N CYS A 223 -3.21 -1.16 21.44
CA CYS A 223 -2.64 -1.71 20.21
C CYS A 223 -1.15 -2.06 20.39
N LYS A 224 -0.84 -3.13 21.14
CA LYS A 224 0.53 -3.50 21.55
C LYS A 224 1.52 -3.70 20.40
N ASN A 225 1.02 -4.03 19.21
CA ASN A 225 1.81 -4.25 18.00
C ASN A 225 1.99 -2.99 17.15
N LEU A 226 1.28 -1.90 17.46
CA LEU A 226 1.38 -0.64 16.72
C LEU A 226 2.78 -0.03 16.92
N ARG A 227 3.52 0.09 15.83
CA ARG A 227 4.88 0.68 15.78
C ARG A 227 4.89 2.04 15.10
N GLU A 228 3.97 2.26 14.17
CA GLU A 228 3.90 3.49 13.38
C GLU A 228 2.52 4.11 13.54
N LEU A 229 2.48 5.36 14.00
CA LEU A 229 1.26 6.14 14.14
C LEU A 229 1.43 7.47 13.43
N CYS A 230 0.62 7.70 12.40
CA CYS A 230 0.55 8.95 11.67
C CYS A 230 -0.86 9.52 11.75
N ILE A 231 -1.02 10.69 12.38
CA ILE A 231 -2.32 11.39 12.39
C ILE A 231 -2.14 12.70 11.65
N HIS A 232 -2.74 12.76 10.46
CA HIS A 232 -2.82 13.99 9.70
C HIS A 232 -3.90 14.87 10.29
N ASP A 233 -3.72 16.18 10.32
CA ASP A 233 -4.78 17.08 10.77
C ASP A 233 -5.31 16.83 12.20
N ALA A 234 -4.41 16.69 13.17
CA ALA A 234 -4.70 16.46 14.58
C ALA A 234 -5.18 17.71 15.34
N ARG A 235 -5.91 18.62 14.68
CA ARG A 235 -6.27 19.95 15.24
C ARG A 235 -7.17 19.90 16.48
N LEU A 236 -7.88 18.80 16.68
CA LEU A 236 -8.79 18.60 17.82
C LEU A 236 -8.10 17.93 19.01
N MET A 237 -6.82 17.56 18.87
CA MET A 237 -6.04 16.95 19.94
C MET A 237 -5.78 17.95 21.07
N ARG A 238 -6.13 17.62 22.31
CA ARG A 238 -5.74 18.42 23.48
C ARG A 238 -4.26 18.21 23.82
N PHE A 239 -3.68 19.22 24.45
CA PHE A 239 -2.29 19.16 24.92
C PHE A 239 -2.02 17.99 25.88
N SER A 240 -2.95 17.68 26.78
CA SER A 240 -2.81 16.53 27.69
C SER A 240 -2.66 15.21 26.91
N THR A 241 -3.49 15.01 25.88
CA THR A 241 -3.48 13.82 25.03
C THR A 241 -2.19 13.74 24.20
N PHE A 242 -1.71 14.88 23.69
CA PHE A 242 -0.41 14.95 23.04
C PHE A 242 0.71 14.45 23.97
N ILE A 243 0.76 14.94 25.21
CA ILE A 243 1.76 14.50 26.19
C ILE A 243 1.61 13.01 26.49
N GLU A 244 0.40 12.49 26.65
CA GLU A 244 0.16 11.06 26.86
C GLU A 244 0.73 10.20 25.73
N ILE A 245 0.49 10.58 24.46
CA ILE A 245 0.97 9.82 23.29
C ILE A 245 2.50 9.73 23.24
N LEU A 246 3.22 10.77 23.66
CA LEU A 246 4.68 10.73 23.73
C LEU A 246 5.18 9.63 24.68
N HIS A 247 4.39 9.22 25.67
CA HIS A 247 4.76 8.16 26.60
C HIS A 247 4.51 6.74 26.06
N TYR A 248 3.93 6.58 24.86
CA TYR A 248 3.61 5.26 24.29
C TYR A 248 4.87 4.52 23.81
N SER A 249 5.48 3.73 24.71
CA SER A 249 6.77 3.02 24.52
C SER A 249 6.84 2.10 23.30
N HIS A 250 5.71 1.56 22.88
CA HIS A 250 5.61 0.61 21.78
C HIS A 250 5.61 1.27 20.39
N ILE A 251 5.31 2.57 20.30
CA ILE A 251 5.31 3.36 19.07
C ILE A 251 6.74 3.85 18.79
N LYS A 252 7.28 3.51 17.63
CA LYS A 252 8.64 3.88 17.18
C LYS A 252 8.64 5.11 16.27
N VAL A 253 7.59 5.25 15.46
CA VAL A 253 7.41 6.37 14.53
C VAL A 253 6.10 7.06 14.87
N LEU A 254 6.20 8.35 15.21
CA LEU A 254 5.06 9.20 15.50
C LEU A 254 5.11 10.43 14.59
N HIS A 255 4.12 10.56 13.72
CA HIS A 255 3.94 11.75 12.91
C HIS A 255 2.59 12.39 13.22
N LEU A 256 2.62 13.66 13.64
CA LEU A 256 1.42 14.45 13.94
C LEU A 256 1.49 15.75 13.15
N SER A 257 0.45 16.05 12.39
CA SER A 257 0.40 17.28 11.58
C SER A 257 -0.82 18.15 11.89
N ARG A 258 -0.66 19.46 11.66
CA ARG A 258 -1.64 20.52 11.95
C ARG A 258 -2.16 20.51 13.38
N LEU A 259 -1.24 20.35 14.33
CA LEU A 259 -1.53 20.47 15.74
C LEU A 259 -1.89 21.93 16.09
N LYS A 260 -2.95 22.10 16.88
CA LYS A 260 -3.34 23.40 17.45
C LYS A 260 -3.07 23.41 18.95
N LEU A 261 -1.79 23.44 19.31
CA LEU A 261 -1.34 23.48 20.71
C LEU A 261 -1.11 24.94 21.14
N LYS A 262 -1.76 25.38 22.22
CA LYS A 262 -1.64 26.76 22.75
C LYS A 262 -0.39 27.00 23.61
N TYR A 263 0.59 26.09 23.63
CA TYR A 263 1.75 26.17 24.52
C TYR A 263 3.03 25.70 23.82
N SER A 264 4.16 26.35 24.13
CA SER A 264 5.50 25.95 23.69
C SER A 264 5.94 24.69 24.45
N VAL A 265 6.22 23.60 23.73
CA VAL A 265 6.62 22.32 24.33
C VAL A 265 8.15 22.20 24.38
N PRO A 266 8.76 21.99 25.56
CA PRO A 266 10.12 21.48 25.62
C PRO A 266 10.09 19.97 25.36
N VAL A 267 10.44 19.55 24.14
CA VAL A 267 10.54 18.13 23.74
C VAL A 267 11.92 17.61 24.13
N SER A 268 12.18 17.37 25.42
CA SER A 268 13.51 16.94 25.90
C SER A 268 13.63 15.45 26.24
N ASN A 269 12.59 14.63 26.09
CA ASN A 269 12.55 13.27 26.67
C ASN A 269 12.19 12.11 25.74
N VAL A 270 12.30 12.25 24.42
CA VAL A 270 12.06 11.12 23.50
C VAL A 270 13.39 10.56 22.99
N LYS A 271 14.00 9.65 23.77
CA LYS A 271 15.14 8.85 23.29
C LYS A 271 14.62 7.71 22.39
N ASP A 272 15.34 7.43 21.31
CA ASP A 272 15.14 6.28 20.42
C ASP A 272 13.82 6.24 19.61
N ARG A 273 13.20 7.39 19.33
CA ARG A 273 12.04 7.47 18.42
C ARG A 273 12.15 8.60 17.41
N ILE A 274 11.50 8.42 16.27
CA ILE A 274 11.30 9.48 15.26
C ILE A 274 9.97 10.16 15.58
N VAL A 275 10.04 11.45 15.93
CA VAL A 275 8.87 12.29 16.19
C VAL A 275 8.89 13.46 15.23
N GLU A 276 7.91 13.51 14.34
CA GLU A 276 7.72 14.59 13.37
C GLU A 276 6.47 15.37 13.74
N LEU A 277 6.63 16.68 14.00
CA LEU A 277 5.54 17.57 14.43
C LEU A 277 5.42 18.74 13.46
N ASN A 278 4.23 18.89 12.88
CA ASN A 278 3.89 20.04 12.04
C ASN A 278 2.76 20.83 12.71
N PHE A 279 3.01 22.10 13.01
CA PHE A 279 2.04 23.00 13.64
C PHE A 279 1.29 23.83 12.58
N THR A 280 0.05 24.21 12.88
CA THR A 280 -0.65 25.27 12.14
C THR A 280 -0.65 26.55 12.97
N GLU A 281 -0.44 27.69 12.31
CA GLU A 281 -0.68 29.01 12.89
C GLU A 281 -2.14 29.21 13.35
#